data_AF-A0A536XIM0-F1
#
_entry.id   AF-A0A536XIM0-F1
#
_cell.length_a   1.000
_cell.length_b   1.000
_cell.length_c   1.000
_cell.angle_alpha   90.00
_cell.angle_beta   90.00
_cell.angle_gamma   90.00
#
_symmetry.space_group_name_H-M   'P 1'
#
loop_
_entity.id
_entity.type
_entity.pdbx_description
1 polymer ?
#
loop_
_entity_poly.entity_id
_entity_poly.type
_entity_poly.pdbx_seq_one_letter_code
_entity_poly.pdbx_strand_id
1 'polypeptide(L)'
;MFAIDRSSAVPLTDQIEARLRGLIAGAQLAAGVKLLSIRQLAAQLGVSPNTVITAYDRLVAAGLIDSRGTAGFFVCERERQLAGTMSGGEQQMVAIARAMMSAPRLLLLDEPSLGLAPRMVDEMLAIARRIADAGTTVLMAEQNVRKALAVADQGHVMERGGFVAGGPAKQLAQSSVIREAYLGVPTSGSG
;
A
#
# COMPACT_ATOMS: atom_id res chain seq x y z
N MET A 1 -8.68 -31.12 -12.46
CA MET A 1 -8.15 -31.40 -11.10
C MET A 1 -6.97 -30.45 -10.87
N PHE A 2 -6.99 -29.66 -9.80
CA PHE A 2 -5.92 -28.72 -9.45
C PHE A 2 -4.84 -29.53 -8.73
N ALA A 3 -3.75 -29.90 -9.44
CA ALA A 3 -2.69 -30.75 -8.91
C ALA A 3 -1.42 -29.93 -8.71
N ILE A 4 -0.74 -30.14 -7.58
CA ILE A 4 0.57 -29.57 -7.25
C ILE A 4 1.62 -30.68 -7.27
N ASP A 5 2.81 -30.37 -7.75
CA ASP A 5 3.93 -31.30 -7.78
C ASP A 5 4.84 -31.04 -6.57
N ARG A 6 4.74 -31.89 -5.55
CA ARG A 6 5.55 -31.78 -4.33
C ARG A 6 6.98 -32.29 -4.51
N SER A 7 7.27 -33.00 -5.60
CA SER A 7 8.61 -33.48 -5.92
C SER A 7 9.43 -32.44 -6.68
N SER A 8 8.78 -31.39 -7.17
CA SER A 8 9.42 -30.26 -7.84
C SER A 8 10.18 -29.35 -6.86
N ALA A 9 11.30 -28.81 -7.31
CA ALA A 9 12.05 -27.77 -6.60
C ALA A 9 11.33 -26.40 -6.59
N VAL A 10 10.26 -26.24 -7.38
CA VAL A 10 9.48 -25.00 -7.46
C VAL A 10 8.63 -24.85 -6.19
N PRO A 11 8.69 -23.70 -5.48
CA PRO A 11 7.85 -23.44 -4.32
C PRO A 11 6.36 -23.64 -4.59
N LEU A 12 5.63 -24.21 -3.63
CA LEU A 12 4.19 -24.50 -3.78
C LEU A 12 3.37 -23.24 -4.11
N THR A 13 3.75 -22.08 -3.55
CA THR A 13 3.15 -20.78 -3.88
C THR A 13 3.26 -20.49 -5.37
N ASP A 14 4.44 -20.68 -5.95
CA ASP A 14 4.73 -20.39 -7.36
C ASP A 14 3.99 -21.36 -8.28
N GLN A 15 3.83 -22.62 -7.87
CA GLN A 15 3.04 -23.60 -8.60
C GLN A 15 1.54 -23.25 -8.63
N ILE A 16 0.99 -22.82 -7.48
CA ILE A 16 -0.42 -22.40 -7.36
C ILE A 16 -0.66 -21.16 -8.23
N GLU A 17 0.24 -20.17 -8.12
CA GLU A 17 0.20 -18.95 -8.92
C GLU A 17 0.26 -19.26 -10.42
N ALA A 18 1.28 -19.97 -10.87
CA ALA A 18 1.46 -20.33 -12.28
C ALA A 18 0.26 -21.10 -12.84
N ARG A 19 -0.33 -21.99 -12.03
CA ARG A 19 -1.51 -22.75 -12.44
C ARG A 19 -2.73 -21.85 -12.63
N LEU A 20 -3.01 -20.96 -11.67
CA LEU A 20 -4.12 -20.00 -11.78
C LEU A 20 -3.93 -19.05 -12.96
N ARG A 21 -2.71 -18.54 -13.16
CA ARG A 21 -2.36 -17.74 -14.35
C ARG A 21 -2.67 -18.49 -15.64
N GLY A 22 -2.26 -19.75 -15.73
CA GLY A 22 -2.53 -20.60 -16.89
C GLY A 22 -4.01 -20.82 -17.15
N LEU A 23 -4.81 -21.07 -16.10
CA LEU A 23 -6.26 -21.25 -16.22
C LEU A 23 -6.97 -19.96 -16.68
N ILE A 24 -6.53 -18.80 -16.17
CA ILE A 24 -7.05 -17.49 -16.56
C ILE A 24 -6.65 -17.16 -18.00
N ALA A 25 -5.38 -17.38 -18.38
CA ALA A 25 -4.87 -17.15 -19.73
C ALA A 25 -5.48 -18.11 -20.77
N GLY A 26 -5.79 -19.34 -20.36
CA GLY A 26 -6.49 -20.34 -21.17
C GLY A 26 -8.01 -20.15 -21.25
N ALA A 27 -8.57 -19.09 -20.65
CA ALA A 27 -10.01 -18.82 -20.57
C ALA A 27 -10.84 -19.94 -19.90
N GLN A 28 -10.20 -20.82 -19.13
CA GLN A 28 -10.85 -21.87 -18.34
C GLN A 28 -11.45 -21.30 -17.06
N LEU A 29 -10.89 -20.20 -16.57
CA LEU A 29 -11.48 -19.34 -15.55
C LEU A 29 -11.88 -18.03 -16.23
N ALA A 30 -13.18 -17.89 -16.52
CA ALA A 30 -13.72 -16.71 -17.15
C ALA A 30 -13.71 -15.50 -16.22
N ALA A 31 -13.75 -14.32 -16.82
CA ALA A 31 -13.98 -13.06 -16.13
C ALA A 31 -15.17 -13.12 -15.15
N GLY A 32 -15.02 -12.53 -13.98
CA GLY A 32 -16.07 -12.48 -12.95
C GLY A 32 -16.31 -13.81 -12.22
N VAL A 33 -15.62 -14.89 -12.57
CA VAL A 33 -15.74 -16.17 -11.87
C VAL A 33 -15.18 -16.04 -10.46
N LYS A 34 -15.99 -16.43 -9.47
CA LYS A 34 -15.56 -16.54 -8.08
C LYS A 34 -14.60 -17.70 -7.91
N LEU A 35 -13.43 -17.44 -7.35
CA LEU A 35 -12.45 -18.44 -6.98
C LEU A 35 -12.84 -19.11 -5.65
N LEU A 36 -12.24 -20.28 -5.41
CA LEU A 36 -12.33 -20.94 -4.11
C LEU A 36 -11.79 -20.01 -3.01
N SER A 37 -12.38 -20.09 -1.82
CA SER A 37 -11.78 -19.40 -0.68
C SER A 37 -10.39 -19.96 -0.38
N ILE A 38 -9.54 -19.15 0.26
CA ILE A 38 -8.22 -19.57 0.74
C ILE A 38 -8.28 -20.90 1.48
N ARG A 39 -9.23 -21.06 2.41
CA ARG A 39 -9.38 -22.30 3.20
C ARG A 39 -9.78 -23.50 2.35
N GLN A 40 -10.68 -23.33 1.39
CA GLN A 40 -11.13 -24.41 0.51
C GLN A 40 -10.01 -24.86 -0.42
N LEU A 41 -9.29 -23.92 -1.04
CA LEU A 41 -8.18 -24.25 -1.92
C LEU A 41 -7.02 -24.88 -1.13
N ALA A 42 -6.71 -24.35 0.05
CA ALA A 42 -5.69 -24.91 0.93
C ALA A 42 -6.01 -26.37 1.32
N ALA A 43 -7.27 -26.65 1.70
CA ALA A 43 -7.73 -27.98 2.03
C ALA A 43 -7.66 -28.93 0.81
N GLN A 44 -8.08 -28.46 -0.37
CA GLN A 44 -8.05 -29.27 -1.60
C GLN A 44 -6.63 -29.64 -2.02
N LEU A 45 -5.65 -28.76 -1.78
CA LEU A 45 -4.24 -28.98 -2.14
C LEU A 45 -3.42 -29.60 -1.00
N GLY A 46 -3.98 -29.68 0.21
CA GLY A 46 -3.26 -30.12 1.41
C GLY A 46 -2.08 -29.20 1.76
N VAL A 47 -2.23 -27.90 1.55
CA VAL A 47 -1.19 -26.88 1.84
C VAL A 47 -1.65 -25.94 2.95
N SER A 48 -0.73 -25.15 3.49
CA SER A 48 -1.09 -24.11 4.45
C SER A 48 -1.95 -23.03 3.79
N PRO A 49 -2.98 -22.48 4.49
CA PRO A 49 -3.69 -21.28 4.05
C PRO A 49 -2.75 -20.13 3.67
N ASN A 50 -1.62 -19.98 4.35
CA ASN A 50 -0.66 -18.91 4.07
C ASN A 50 -0.02 -19.06 2.67
N THR A 51 0.22 -20.29 2.22
CA THR A 51 0.73 -20.56 0.86
C THR A 51 -0.25 -20.07 -0.20
N VAL A 52 -1.55 -20.27 0.03
CA VAL A 52 -2.61 -19.81 -0.87
C VAL A 52 -2.78 -18.30 -0.80
N ILE A 53 -2.72 -17.72 0.41
CA ILE A 53 -2.76 -16.25 0.61
C ILE A 53 -1.67 -15.59 -0.23
N THR A 54 -0.41 -16.05 -0.10
CA THR A 54 0.70 -15.47 -0.87
C THR A 54 0.48 -15.57 -2.38
N ALA A 55 -0.05 -16.69 -2.88
CA ALA A 55 -0.34 -16.84 -4.30
C ALA A 55 -1.47 -15.90 -4.75
N TYR A 56 -2.52 -15.75 -3.95
CA TYR A 56 -3.65 -14.86 -4.25
C TYR A 56 -3.22 -13.40 -4.22
N ASP A 57 -2.44 -12.97 -3.22
CA ASP A 57 -1.91 -11.61 -3.13
C ASP A 57 -1.08 -11.24 -4.37
N ARG A 58 -0.26 -12.16 -4.88
CA ARG A 58 0.52 -11.94 -6.11
C ARG A 58 -0.34 -11.87 -7.37
N LEU A 59 -1.42 -12.63 -7.43
CA LEU A 59 -2.39 -12.57 -8.54
C LEU A 59 -3.23 -11.29 -8.49
N VAL A 60 -3.58 -10.82 -7.29
CA VAL A 60 -4.22 -9.51 -7.07
C VAL A 60 -3.28 -8.40 -7.52
N ALA A 61 -2.02 -8.43 -7.08
CA ALA A 61 -1.00 -7.46 -7.48
C ALA A 61 -0.74 -7.46 -9.00
N ALA A 62 -0.97 -8.60 -9.67
CA ALA A 62 -0.85 -8.71 -11.12
C ALA A 62 -2.13 -8.35 -11.88
N GLY A 63 -3.18 -7.89 -11.20
CA GLY A 63 -4.46 -7.51 -11.81
C GLY A 63 -5.24 -8.68 -12.42
N LEU A 64 -4.92 -9.93 -12.04
CA LEU A 64 -5.57 -11.12 -12.60
C LEU A 64 -6.78 -11.56 -11.78
N ILE A 65 -6.79 -11.25 -10.49
CA ILE A 65 -7.90 -11.51 -9.59
C ILE A 65 -8.17 -10.27 -8.73
N ASP A 66 -9.40 -10.11 -8.28
CA ASP A 66 -9.86 -9.02 -7.42
C ASP A 66 -10.34 -9.59 -6.08
N SER A 67 -10.00 -8.91 -4.98
CA SER A 67 -10.43 -9.26 -3.63
C SER A 67 -11.61 -8.39 -3.22
N ARG A 68 -12.80 -8.99 -3.13
CA ARG A 68 -14.04 -8.29 -2.78
C ARG A 68 -14.41 -8.48 -1.31
N GLY A 69 -13.41 -8.43 -0.43
CA GLY A 69 -13.57 -8.60 1.01
C GLY A 69 -14.27 -9.92 1.37
N THR A 70 -15.41 -9.85 2.06
CA THR A 70 -16.18 -11.04 2.49
C THR A 70 -16.80 -11.80 1.32
N ALA A 71 -16.96 -11.18 0.15
CA ALA A 71 -17.48 -11.85 -1.03
C ALA A 71 -16.48 -12.84 -1.64
N GLY A 72 -15.18 -12.71 -1.34
CA GLY A 72 -14.11 -13.59 -1.78
C GLY A 72 -13.29 -13.02 -2.95
N PHE A 73 -12.61 -13.91 -3.67
CA PHE A 73 -11.73 -13.56 -4.79
C PHE A 73 -12.40 -13.87 -6.12
N PHE A 74 -12.24 -13.00 -7.11
CA PHE A 74 -12.89 -13.12 -8.41
C PHE A 74 -11.85 -12.92 -9.52
N VAL A 75 -11.99 -13.63 -10.63
CA VAL A 75 -11.15 -13.39 -11.82
C VAL A 75 -11.51 -12.03 -12.39
N CYS A 76 -10.50 -11.20 -12.65
CA CYS A 76 -10.74 -9.89 -13.25
C CYS A 76 -11.37 -10.05 -14.65
N GLU A 77 -12.22 -9.10 -15.03
CA GLU A 77 -12.63 -8.97 -16.43
C GLU A 77 -11.38 -8.76 -17.27
N ARG A 78 -11.27 -9.47 -18.41
CA ARG A 78 -10.19 -9.27 -19.39
C ARG A 78 -10.38 -7.93 -20.10
N GLU A 79 -10.39 -6.86 -19.33
CA GLU A 79 -9.96 -5.57 -19.78
C GLU A 79 -8.52 -5.42 -19.33
N ARG A 80 -7.69 -4.84 -20.19
CA ARG A 80 -6.31 -4.49 -19.86
C ARG A 80 -6.29 -3.46 -18.74
N GLN A 81 -6.60 -3.84 -17.50
CA GLN A 81 -6.13 -3.11 -16.33
C GLN A 81 -4.67 -3.54 -16.07
N LEU A 82 -3.84 -3.18 -17.05
CA LEU A 82 -2.52 -2.64 -16.76
C LEU A 82 -2.70 -1.61 -15.64
N ALA A 83 -1.68 -1.37 -14.81
CA ALA A 83 -1.68 -0.38 -13.74
C ALA A 83 -2.38 0.98 -14.03
N GLY A 84 -2.67 1.35 -15.27
CA GLY A 84 -3.37 2.55 -15.71
C GLY A 84 -4.85 2.75 -15.34
N THR A 85 -5.52 1.86 -14.60
CA THR A 85 -6.87 2.14 -14.06
C THR A 85 -6.95 2.21 -12.55
N MET A 86 -5.90 1.78 -11.86
CA MET A 86 -5.72 2.16 -10.47
C MET A 86 -5.48 3.66 -10.46
N SER A 87 -6.27 4.38 -9.67
CA SER A 87 -5.93 5.75 -9.32
C SER A 87 -4.50 5.76 -8.75
N GLY A 88 -3.77 6.87 -8.93
CA GLY A 88 -2.42 6.99 -8.34
C GLY A 88 -2.40 6.64 -6.85
N GLY A 89 -3.52 6.89 -6.17
CA GLY A 89 -3.76 6.51 -4.78
C GLY A 89 -3.69 5.02 -4.52
N GLU A 90 -4.44 4.24 -5.28
CA GLU A 90 -4.47 2.79 -5.13
C GLU A 90 -3.10 2.18 -5.44
N GLN A 91 -2.39 2.72 -6.43
CA GLN A 91 -1.01 2.29 -6.74
C GLN A 91 -0.07 2.54 -5.55
N GLN A 92 -0.19 3.72 -4.92
CA GLN A 92 0.57 4.09 -3.73
C GLN A 92 0.34 3.10 -2.59
N MET A 93 -0.92 2.73 -2.37
CA MET A 93 -1.34 1.85 -1.28
C MET A 93 -0.80 0.43 -1.46
N VAL A 94 -0.82 -0.07 -2.70
CA VAL A 94 -0.19 -1.36 -3.05
C VAL A 94 1.33 -1.29 -2.88
N ALA A 95 1.97 -0.17 -3.23
CA ALA A 95 3.41 0.00 -3.03
C ALA A 95 3.79 -0.05 -1.54
N ILE A 96 3.04 0.64 -0.67
CA ILE A 96 3.24 0.61 0.79
C ILE A 96 3.02 -0.82 1.32
N ALA A 97 1.94 -1.49 0.92
CA ALA A 97 1.67 -2.86 1.33
C ALA A 97 2.82 -3.81 0.96
N ARG A 98 3.36 -3.69 -0.27
CA ARG A 98 4.52 -4.47 -0.73
C ARG A 98 5.78 -4.20 0.08
N ALA A 99 6.05 -2.93 0.42
CA ALA A 99 7.20 -2.58 1.25
C ALA A 99 7.11 -3.26 2.63
N MET A 100 5.91 -3.28 3.22
CA MET A 100 5.66 -3.87 4.54
C MET A 100 5.78 -5.40 4.59
N MET A 101 5.68 -6.11 3.46
CA MET A 101 5.85 -7.57 3.41
C MET A 101 7.23 -8.04 3.89
N SER A 102 8.24 -7.16 3.82
CA SER A 102 9.61 -7.44 4.29
C SER A 102 9.80 -7.25 5.81
N ALA A 103 8.74 -6.89 6.54
CA ALA A 103 8.80 -6.47 7.95
C ALA A 103 9.93 -5.44 8.20
N PRO A 104 9.93 -4.30 7.46
CA PRO A 104 11.03 -3.35 7.53
C PRO A 104 11.08 -2.68 8.91
N ARG A 105 12.28 -2.36 9.37
CA ARG A 105 12.46 -1.51 10.57
C ARG A 105 12.27 -0.02 10.26
N LEU A 106 12.47 0.37 9.00
CA LEU A 106 12.35 1.73 8.49
C LEU A 106 11.62 1.71 7.14
N LEU A 107 10.54 2.48 7.04
CA LEU A 107 9.81 2.75 5.80
C LEU A 107 10.10 4.19 5.36
N LEU A 108 10.61 4.34 4.13
CA LEU A 108 10.86 5.63 3.51
C LEU A 108 9.74 5.96 2.52
N LEU A 109 9.14 7.13 2.66
CA LEU A 109 8.10 7.63 1.77
C LEU A 109 8.56 8.96 1.16
N ASP A 110 8.82 8.96 -0.15
CA ASP A 110 9.25 10.15 -0.88
C ASP A 110 8.06 10.74 -1.65
N GLU A 111 7.67 11.96 -1.27
CA GLU A 111 6.51 12.70 -1.79
C GLU A 111 5.24 11.83 -1.99
N PRO A 112 4.80 11.08 -0.96
CA PRO A 112 3.78 10.05 -1.17
C PRO A 112 2.38 10.60 -1.49
N SER A 113 2.13 11.89 -1.25
CA SER A 113 0.86 12.55 -1.57
C SER A 113 0.79 13.11 -3.00
N LEU A 114 1.90 13.13 -3.75
CA LEU A 114 1.98 13.78 -5.06
C LEU A 114 1.01 13.12 -6.05
N GLY A 115 0.16 13.94 -6.69
CA GLY A 115 -0.82 13.45 -7.66
C GLY A 115 -2.02 12.71 -7.07
N LEU A 116 -2.14 12.64 -5.74
CA LEU A 116 -3.26 11.98 -5.06
C LEU A 116 -4.44 12.94 -4.84
N ALA A 117 -5.66 12.40 -4.94
CA ALA A 117 -6.86 13.13 -4.54
C ALA A 117 -6.82 13.43 -3.01
N PRO A 118 -7.41 14.55 -2.54
CA PRO A 118 -7.28 14.99 -1.13
C PRO A 118 -7.64 13.93 -0.09
N ARG A 119 -8.71 13.17 -0.32
CA ARG A 119 -9.16 12.09 0.57
C ARG A 119 -8.14 10.95 0.66
N MET A 120 -7.47 10.64 -0.45
CA MET A 120 -6.46 9.59 -0.49
C MET A 120 -5.18 10.01 0.25
N VAL A 121 -4.82 11.29 0.20
CA VAL A 121 -3.71 11.82 1.01
C VAL A 121 -3.98 11.57 2.49
N ASP A 122 -5.19 11.86 2.96
CA ASP A 122 -5.55 11.66 4.38
C ASP A 122 -5.51 10.17 4.77
N GLU A 123 -5.95 9.29 3.87
CA GLU A 123 -5.90 7.83 4.08
C GLU A 123 -4.47 7.29 4.11
N MET A 124 -3.61 7.73 3.19
CA MET A 124 -2.20 7.37 3.14
C MET A 124 -1.47 7.80 4.42
N LEU A 125 -1.70 9.03 4.89
CA LEU A 125 -1.11 9.53 6.13
C LEU A 125 -1.61 8.76 7.37
N ALA A 126 -2.90 8.39 7.39
CA ALA A 126 -3.44 7.55 8.46
C ALA A 126 -2.83 6.13 8.46
N ILE A 127 -2.48 5.60 7.29
CA ILE A 127 -1.74 4.33 7.18
C ILE A 127 -0.32 4.47 7.68
N ALA A 128 0.39 5.51 7.25
CA ALA A 128 1.74 5.80 7.72
C ALA A 128 1.78 5.90 9.26
N ARG A 129 0.80 6.58 9.86
CA ARG A 129 0.65 6.66 11.33
C ARG A 129 0.44 5.29 11.97
N ARG A 130 -0.47 4.46 11.43
CA ARG A 130 -0.72 3.10 11.94
C ARG A 130 0.52 2.20 11.84
N ILE A 131 1.28 2.33 10.76
CA ILE A 131 2.56 1.61 10.58
C ILE A 131 3.57 2.05 11.64
N ALA A 132 3.65 3.35 11.92
CA ALA A 132 4.48 3.89 12.99
C ALA A 132 4.06 3.36 14.37
N ASP A 133 2.77 3.38 14.67
CA ASP A 133 2.21 2.87 15.93
C ASP A 133 2.45 1.36 16.12
N ALA A 134 2.54 0.60 15.02
CA ALA A 134 2.89 -0.82 15.03
C ALA A 134 4.40 -1.10 15.23
N GLY A 135 5.22 -0.05 15.39
CA GLY A 135 6.64 -0.15 15.73
C GLY A 135 7.62 -0.04 14.56
N THR A 136 7.13 0.19 13.33
CA THR A 136 7.99 0.46 12.17
C THR A 136 8.35 1.94 12.14
N THR A 137 9.62 2.31 12.07
CA THR A 137 9.96 3.73 11.91
C THR A 137 9.53 4.20 10.52
N VAL A 138 8.85 5.34 10.41
CA VAL A 138 8.46 5.94 9.13
C VAL A 138 9.17 7.28 8.98
N LEU A 139 9.91 7.44 7.89
CA LEU A 139 10.50 8.72 7.49
C LEU A 139 9.85 9.15 6.17
N MET A 140 9.27 10.33 6.17
CA MET A 140 8.46 10.83 5.06
C MET A 140 8.90 12.23 4.65
N ALA A 141 9.17 12.42 3.36
CA ALA A 141 9.36 13.72 2.74
C ALA A 141 8.03 14.17 2.12
N GLU A 142 7.55 15.36 2.48
CA GLU A 142 6.25 15.89 2.06
C GLU A 142 6.32 17.38 1.76
N GLN A 143 5.64 17.78 0.68
CA GLN A 143 5.46 19.20 0.37
C GLN A 143 4.31 19.80 1.19
N ASN A 144 3.33 18.98 1.59
CA ASN A 144 2.23 19.43 2.44
C ASN A 144 2.62 19.39 3.93
N VAL A 145 3.38 20.40 4.35
CA VAL A 145 3.91 20.55 5.72
C VAL A 145 2.79 20.40 6.77
N ARG A 146 1.62 20.99 6.52
CA ARG A 146 0.48 20.94 7.46
C ARG A 146 0.05 19.52 7.77
N LYS A 147 -0.20 18.74 6.72
CA LYS A 147 -0.73 17.37 6.83
C LYS A 147 0.34 16.43 7.37
N ALA A 148 1.59 16.59 6.95
CA ALA A 148 2.71 15.81 7.46
C ALA A 148 2.90 16.00 8.97
N LEU A 149 2.94 17.25 9.45
CA LEU A 149 3.09 17.56 10.88
C LEU A 149 1.90 17.07 11.73
N ALA A 150 0.71 16.90 11.14
CA ALA A 150 -0.46 16.41 11.85
C ALA A 150 -0.36 14.94 12.27
N VAL A 151 0.45 14.14 11.57
CA VAL A 151 0.62 12.70 11.85
C VAL A 151 2.01 12.34 12.36
N ALA A 152 2.99 13.23 12.21
CA ALA A 152 4.36 13.00 12.61
C ALA A 152 4.59 13.19 14.12
N ASP A 153 5.56 12.47 14.68
CA ASP A 153 6.06 12.70 16.04
C ASP A 153 7.09 13.84 16.08
N GLN A 154 7.96 13.88 15.05
CA GLN A 154 9.02 14.87 14.85
C GLN A 154 8.94 15.41 13.42
N GLY A 155 9.38 16.66 13.22
CA GLY A 155 9.47 17.28 11.90
C GLY A 155 10.81 17.99 11.71
N HIS A 156 11.23 18.10 10.46
CA HIS A 156 12.35 18.93 10.03
C HIS A 156 11.94 19.69 8.76
N VAL A 157 12.26 20.97 8.72
CA VAL A 157 12.00 21.83 7.55
C VAL A 157 13.32 22.14 6.88
N MET A 158 13.38 21.91 5.58
CA MET A 158 14.55 22.18 4.75
C MET A 158 14.22 23.27 3.73
N GLU A 159 15.12 24.24 3.59
CA GLU A 159 15.04 25.32 2.62
C GLU A 159 16.41 25.51 1.96
N ARG A 160 16.46 25.59 0.62
CA ARG A 160 17.72 25.82 -0.14
C ARG A 160 18.87 24.88 0.27
N GLY A 161 18.55 23.63 0.60
CA GLY A 161 19.52 22.60 1.00
C GLY A 161 19.98 22.65 2.46
N GLY A 162 19.43 23.55 3.29
CA GLY A 162 19.73 23.65 4.72
C GLY A 162 18.50 23.40 5.59
N PHE A 163 18.69 22.77 6.76
CA PHE A 163 17.63 22.64 7.76
C PHE A 163 17.43 23.96 8.50
N VAL A 164 16.23 24.52 8.41
CA VAL A 164 15.88 25.83 8.99
C VAL A 164 15.06 25.70 10.27
N ALA A 165 14.42 24.55 10.49
CA ALA A 165 13.68 24.25 11.71
C ALA A 165 13.65 22.73 11.97
N GLY A 166 13.53 22.33 13.23
CA GLY A 166 13.39 20.93 13.61
C GLY A 166 12.90 20.76 15.04
N GLY A 167 12.23 19.66 15.32
CA GLY A 167 11.75 19.31 16.66
C GLY A 167 10.40 18.61 16.67
N PRO A 168 9.73 18.56 17.84
CA PRO A 168 8.43 17.91 17.97
C PRO A 168 7.41 18.52 17.02
N ALA A 169 6.70 17.67 16.27
CA ALA A 169 5.80 18.13 15.21
C ALA A 169 4.71 19.09 15.74
N LYS A 170 4.22 18.85 16.96
CA LYS A 170 3.25 19.73 17.64
C LYS A 170 3.79 21.14 17.89
N GLN A 171 5.06 21.27 18.25
CA GLN A 171 5.69 22.59 18.48
C GLN A 171 5.92 23.29 17.14
N LEU A 172 6.38 22.55 16.13
CA LEU A 172 6.58 23.08 14.79
C LEU A 172 5.28 23.58 14.15
N ALA A 173 4.16 22.85 14.35
CA ALA A 173 2.85 23.26 13.84
C ALA A 173 2.31 24.56 14.50
N GLN A 174 2.81 24.90 15.70
CA GLN A 174 2.45 26.11 16.42
C GLN A 174 3.38 27.30 16.13
N SER A 175 4.57 27.05 15.56
CA SER A 175 5.55 28.08 15.23
C SER A 175 4.99 29.10 14.23
N SER A 176 5.07 30.40 14.57
CA SER A 176 4.65 31.49 13.69
C SER A 176 5.39 31.46 12.36
N VAL A 177 6.70 31.18 12.38
CA VAL A 177 7.56 31.09 11.19
C VAL A 177 7.07 30.02 10.23
N ILE A 178 6.70 28.83 10.74
CA ILE A 178 6.17 27.75 9.88
C ILE A 178 4.75 28.08 9.41
N ARG A 179 3.94 28.71 10.28
CA ARG A 179 2.56 29.08 9.94
C ARG A 179 2.48 30.12 8.82
N GLU A 180 3.36 31.11 8.85
CA GLU A 180 3.46 32.16 7.84
C GLU A 180 4.06 31.64 6.53
N ALA A 181 5.19 30.94 6.61
CA ALA A 181 5.92 30.52 5.41
C ALA A 181 5.28 29.32 4.67
N TYR A 182 4.59 28.42 5.39
CA TYR A 182 4.16 27.14 4.81
C TYR A 182 2.69 26.77 5.06
N LEU A 183 1.99 27.42 6.00
CA LEU A 183 0.60 27.08 6.35
C LEU A 183 -0.41 28.16 5.93
N GLY A 184 0.05 29.28 5.36
CA GLY A 184 -0.79 30.33 4.81
C GLY A 184 -1.69 31.03 5.84
N VAL A 185 -1.32 31.01 7.13
CA VAL A 185 -2.06 31.72 8.17
C VAL A 185 -1.35 33.04 8.44
N PRO A 186 -1.92 34.20 8.06
CA PRO A 186 -1.37 35.48 8.47
C PRO A 186 -1.48 35.56 10.00
N THR A 187 -0.39 35.89 10.68
CA THR A 187 -0.51 36.37 12.05
C THR A 187 -1.26 37.69 11.99
N SER A 188 -2.45 37.74 12.57
CA SER A 188 -3.09 39.00 12.92
C SER A 188 -2.19 39.68 13.96
N GLY A 189 -1.28 40.52 13.48
CA GLY A 189 -0.43 41.37 14.31
C GLY A 189 -1.32 42.34 15.06
N SER A 190 -1.48 42.11 16.37
CA SER A 190 -1.91 43.13 17.31
C SER A 190 -0.67 43.68 18.01
N GLY A 191 -0.40 44.98 17.84
CA GLY A 191 0.57 45.74 18.62
C GLY A 191 1.79 46.20 17.86
#